data_AF-X0SWW8-F1
#
_entry.id   AF-X0SWW8-F1
#
_cell.length_a   1.000
_cell.length_b   1.000
_cell.length_c   1.000
_cell.angle_alpha   90.00
_cell.angle_beta   90.00
_cell.angle_gamma   90.00
#
_symmetry.space_group_name_H-M   'P 1'
#
loop_
_entity.id
_entity.type
_entity.pdbx_description
1 polymer ?
#
loop_
_entity_poly.entity_id
_entity_poly.type
_entity_poly.pdbx_seq_one_letter_code
_entity_poly.pdbx_strand_id
1 'polypeptide(L)'
;MTKVRVWRKPDGMSIVFVLLSVIILLFILAPLVKTVGSSSLGTLWNTLLEEEVYFSVLLTVYAAVIATLVGVFLGVPLAYLLARHEFWGKRFLEGLIDVPIV
;
A
#
# COMPACT_ATOMS: atom_id res chain seq x y z
N MET A 1 8.22 30.57 17.17
CA MET A 1 6.81 30.16 17.02
C MET A 1 6.29 30.67 15.68
N THR A 2 6.46 29.90 14.61
CA THR A 2 6.05 30.26 13.25
C THR A 2 4.56 29.94 13.08
N LYS A 3 3.71 30.98 13.03
CA LYS A 3 2.29 30.82 12.68
C LYS A 3 2.18 30.42 11.22
N VAL A 4 1.97 29.13 10.95
CA VAL A 4 1.59 28.64 9.63
C VAL A 4 0.23 29.27 9.30
N ARG A 5 0.22 30.26 8.40
CA ARG A 5 -1.01 30.93 7.97
C ARG A 5 -1.66 30.05 6.89
N VAL A 6 -2.45 29.08 7.34
CA VAL A 6 -3.06 27.98 6.57
C VAL A 6 -4.11 28.42 5.54
N TRP A 7 -4.52 29.70 5.54
CA TRP A 7 -5.67 30.15 4.74
C TRP A 7 -5.24 31.14 3.66
N ARG A 8 -4.65 30.62 2.57
CA ARG A 8 -4.51 31.34 1.31
C ARG A 8 -5.80 31.12 0.51
N LYS A 9 -6.40 32.18 -0.04
CA LYS A 9 -7.55 32.02 -0.95
C LYS A 9 -7.12 31.13 -2.12
N PRO A 10 -7.85 30.06 -2.46
CA PRO A 10 -7.45 29.18 -3.55
C PRO A 10 -7.49 29.98 -4.86
N ASP A 11 -6.36 29.99 -5.56
CA ASP A 11 -6.26 30.49 -6.93
C ASP A 11 -6.89 29.48 -7.90
N GLY A 12 -7.16 29.92 -9.14
CA GLY A 12 -7.84 29.09 -10.13
C GLY A 12 -7.13 27.75 -10.41
N MET A 13 -5.80 27.71 -10.34
CA MET A 13 -5.02 26.49 -10.55
C MET A 13 -5.16 25.52 -9.37
N SER A 14 -5.12 26.02 -8.13
CA SER A 14 -5.40 25.21 -6.94
C SER A 14 -6.79 24.56 -6.99
N ILE A 15 -7.81 25.27 -7.48
CA ILE A 15 -9.17 24.72 -7.61
C ILE A 15 -9.18 23.56 -8.63
N VAL A 16 -8.51 23.71 -9.77
CA VAL A 16 -8.39 22.65 -10.78
C VAL A 16 -7.71 21.42 -10.19
N PHE A 17 -6.59 21.58 -9.48
CA PHE A 17 -5.91 20.45 -8.85
C PHE A 17 -6.75 19.76 -7.79
N VAL A 18 -7.44 20.51 -6.93
CA VAL A 18 -8.36 19.92 -5.95
C VAL A 18 -9.45 19.12 -6.67
N LEU A 19 -10.02 19.65 -7.75
CA LEU A 19 -11.05 18.96 -8.51
C LEU A 19 -10.53 17.65 -9.13
N LEU A 20 -9.34 17.68 -9.76
CA LEU A 20 -8.71 16.48 -10.31
C LEU A 20 -8.39 15.44 -9.22
N SER A 21 -7.87 15.88 -8.06
CA SER A 21 -7.62 15.00 -6.92
C SER A 21 -8.91 14.36 -6.40
N VAL A 22 -10.00 15.13 -6.29
CA VAL A 22 -11.32 14.61 -5.88
C VAL A 22 -11.82 13.57 -6.90
N ILE A 23 -11.64 13.79 -8.19
CA ILE A 23 -12.02 12.80 -9.22
C ILE A 23 -11.25 11.49 -9.03
N ILE A 24 -9.92 11.55 -8.85
CA ILE A 24 -9.09 10.36 -8.63
C ILE A 24 -9.50 9.64 -7.34
N LEU A 25 -9.73 10.40 -6.26
CA LEU A 25 -10.19 9.83 -4.99
C LEU A 25 -11.56 9.16 -5.13
N LEU A 26 -12.51 9.80 -5.82
CA LEU A 26 -13.82 9.21 -6.07
C LEU A 26 -13.71 7.95 -6.92
N PHE A 27 -12.83 7.93 -7.93
CA PHE A 27 -12.60 6.74 -8.75
C PHE A 27 -12.10 5.54 -7.92
N ILE A 28 -11.23 5.77 -6.94
CA ILE A 28 -10.73 4.72 -6.04
C ILE A 28 -11.77 4.33 -4.98
N LEU A 29 -12.42 5.32 -4.35
CA LEU A 29 -13.28 5.09 -3.19
C LEU A 29 -14.70 4.63 -3.55
N ALA A 30 -15.29 5.15 -4.62
CA ALA A 30 -16.64 4.80 -5.02
C ALA A 30 -16.88 3.29 -5.20
N PRO A 31 -16.02 2.51 -5.89
CA PRO A 31 -16.21 1.06 -6.00
C PRO A 31 -16.07 0.36 -4.65
N LEU A 32 -15.14 0.78 -3.78
CA LEU A 32 -14.97 0.19 -2.45
C LEU A 32 -16.21 0.41 -1.58
N VAL A 33 -16.73 1.64 -1.55
CA VAL A 33 -17.97 1.97 -0.81
C VAL A 33 -19.15 1.18 -1.35
N LYS A 34 -19.29 1.07 -2.67
CA LYS A 34 -20.35 0.29 -3.30
C LYS A 34 -20.26 -1.19 -2.92
N THR A 35 -19.08 -1.79 -2.99
CA THR A 35 -18.87 -3.22 -2.70
C THR A 35 -19.12 -3.54 -1.23
N VAL A 36 -18.63 -2.70 -0.31
CA VAL A 36 -18.89 -2.88 1.13
C VAL A 36 -20.37 -2.64 1.45
N GLY A 37 -20.99 -1.64 0.84
CA GLY A 37 -22.41 -1.31 1.04
C GLY A 37 -23.39 -2.29 0.37
N SER A 38 -22.96 -3.09 -0.60
CA SER A 38 -23.83 -4.06 -1.30
C SER A 38 -24.11 -5.35 -0.52
N SER A 39 -23.36 -5.61 0.56
CA SER A 39 -23.50 -6.82 1.37
C SER A 39 -24.03 -6.52 2.77
N SER A 40 -24.92 -7.36 3.30
CA SER A 40 -25.35 -7.22 4.70
C SER A 40 -24.23 -7.64 5.66
N LEU A 41 -24.12 -6.98 6.81
CA LEU A 41 -23.13 -7.36 7.83
C LEU A 41 -23.28 -8.82 8.28
N GLY A 42 -24.52 -9.34 8.34
CA GLY A 42 -24.78 -10.73 8.67
C GLY A 42 -24.27 -11.72 7.62
N THR A 43 -24.42 -11.38 6.33
CA THR A 43 -23.86 -12.18 5.23
C THR A 43 -22.34 -12.22 5.31
N LEU A 44 -21.68 -11.07 5.52
CA LEU A 44 -20.22 -11.01 5.67
C LEU A 44 -19.73 -11.87 6.83
N TRP A 45 -20.41 -11.80 7.98
CA TRP A 45 -20.05 -12.58 9.15
C TRP A 45 -20.19 -14.09 8.90
N ASN A 46 -21.29 -14.52 8.29
CA ASN A 46 -21.50 -15.92 7.96
C ASN A 46 -20.46 -16.42 6.96
N THR A 47 -20.14 -15.63 5.92
CA THR A 47 -19.11 -16.00 4.95
C THR A 47 -17.72 -16.10 5.57
N LEU A 48 -17.38 -15.27 6.57
CA LEU A 48 -16.11 -15.40 7.30
C LEU A 48 -16.04 -16.68 8.16
N LEU A 49 -17.18 -17.22 8.57
CA LEU A 49 -17.27 -18.47 9.34
C LEU A 49 -17.32 -19.71 8.46
N GLU A 50 -17.49 -19.56 7.14
CA GLU A 50 -17.36 -20.66 6.20
C GLU A 50 -15.92 -21.20 6.25
N GLU A 51 -15.79 -22.51 6.44
CA GLU A 51 -14.51 -23.18 6.72
C GLU A 51 -13.45 -22.88 5.65
N GLU A 52 -13.85 -22.91 4.38
CA GLU A 52 -12.98 -22.65 3.24
C GLU A 52 -12.48 -21.19 3.21
N VAL A 53 -13.34 -20.23 3.50
CA VAL A 53 -13.00 -18.80 3.52
C VAL A 53 -12.09 -18.50 4.69
N TYR A 54 -12.44 -18.98 5.88
CA TYR A 54 -11.65 -18.81 7.09
C TYR A 54 -10.23 -19.36 6.91
N PHE A 55 -10.11 -20.59 6.40
CA PHE A 55 -8.82 -21.22 6.14
C PHE A 55 -8.01 -20.43 5.10
N SER A 56 -8.64 -19.97 4.03
CA SER A 56 -7.98 -19.19 2.98
C SER A 56 -7.42 -17.85 3.50
N VAL A 57 -8.18 -17.17 4.37
CA VAL A 57 -7.71 -15.94 5.04
C VAL A 57 -6.52 -16.23 5.94
N LEU A 58 -6.60 -17.29 6.76
CA LEU A 58 -5.51 -17.67 7.67
C LEU A 58 -4.24 -18.04 6.89
N LEU A 59 -4.38 -18.81 5.80
CA LEU A 59 -3.28 -19.18 4.93
C LEU A 59 -2.61 -17.95 4.31
N THR A 60 -3.40 -17.00 3.83
CA THR A 60 -2.90 -15.73 3.26
C THR A 60 -2.10 -14.94 4.28
N VAL A 61 -2.64 -14.77 5.50
CA VAL A 61 -1.95 -14.06 6.58
C VAL A 61 -0.67 -14.79 6.98
N TYR A 62 -0.72 -16.11 7.15
CA TYR A 62 0.44 -16.93 7.51
C TYR A 62 1.55 -16.84 6.46
N ALA A 63 1.20 -16.98 5.18
CA ALA A 63 2.14 -16.84 4.07
C ALA A 63 2.75 -15.44 4.02
N ALA A 64 1.94 -14.39 4.21
CA ALA A 64 2.42 -13.01 4.24
C ALA A 64 3.38 -12.73 5.41
N VAL A 65 3.11 -13.31 6.59
CA VAL A 65 4.01 -13.21 7.75
C VAL A 65 5.34 -13.88 7.46
N ILE A 66 5.34 -15.11 6.92
CA ILE A 66 6.59 -15.79 6.53
C ILE A 66 7.35 -14.99 5.50
N ALA A 67 6.69 -14.53 4.43
CA ALA A 67 7.31 -13.74 3.39
C ALA A 67 7.92 -12.44 3.93
N THR A 68 7.22 -11.77 4.85
CA THR A 68 7.71 -10.55 5.52
C THR A 68 8.93 -10.86 6.38
N LEU A 69 8.92 -11.93 7.17
CA LEU A 69 10.06 -12.32 7.99
C LEU A 69 11.28 -12.64 7.11
N VAL A 70 11.10 -13.42 6.04
CA VAL A 70 12.17 -13.70 5.07
C VAL A 70 12.69 -12.40 4.46
N GLY A 71 11.79 -11.51 4.04
CA GLY A 71 12.14 -10.20 3.49
C GLY A 71 12.89 -9.31 4.49
N VAL A 72 12.55 -9.36 5.77
CA VAL A 72 13.27 -8.63 6.82
C VAL A 72 14.65 -9.23 7.06
N PHE A 73 14.74 -10.55 7.25
CA PHE A 73 16.01 -11.22 7.56
C PHE A 73 17.01 -11.21 6.40
N LEU A 74 16.54 -11.23 5.15
CA LEU A 74 17.41 -11.18 3.97
C LEU A 74 17.55 -9.77 3.41
N GLY A 75 16.45 -9.04 3.31
CA GLY A 75 16.40 -7.71 2.70
C GLY A 75 17.02 -6.62 3.56
N VAL A 76 16.87 -6.63 4.88
CA VAL A 76 17.44 -5.57 5.74
C VAL A 76 18.98 -5.58 5.74
N PRO A 77 19.66 -6.74 5.91
CA PRO A 77 21.12 -6.78 5.79
C PRO A 77 21.61 -6.36 4.40
N LEU A 78 20.91 -6.80 3.34
CA LEU A 78 21.25 -6.41 1.98
C LEU A 78 21.09 -4.91 1.74
N ALA A 79 19.98 -4.32 2.20
CA ALA A 79 19.72 -2.88 2.13
C ALA A 79 20.77 -2.10 2.92
N TYR A 80 21.19 -2.59 4.09
CA TYR A 80 22.27 -1.99 4.87
C TYR A 80 23.59 -1.98 4.09
N LEU A 81 23.96 -3.11 3.47
CA LEU A 81 25.18 -3.20 2.67
C LEU A 81 25.16 -2.22 1.49
N LEU A 82 24.05 -2.18 0.76
CA LEU A 82 23.86 -1.26 -0.37
C LEU A 82 23.91 0.22 0.08
N ALA A 83 23.34 0.55 1.23
CA ALA A 83 23.31 1.93 1.73
C ALA A 83 24.66 2.40 2.31
N ARG A 84 25.53 1.50 2.76
CA ARG A 84 26.77 1.84 3.48
C ARG A 84 28.06 1.56 2.70
N HIS A 85 28.01 0.75 1.64
CA HIS A 85 29.19 0.39 0.87
C HIS A 85 29.04 0.73 -0.62
N GLU A 86 30.16 1.12 -1.23
CA GLU A 86 30.32 1.31 -2.67
C GLU A 86 31.18 0.18 -3.23
N PHE A 87 30.66 -0.59 -4.19
CA PHE A 87 31.35 -1.70 -4.84
C PHE A 87 30.97 -1.81 -6.32
N TRP A 88 31.83 -2.42 -7.13
CA TRP A 88 31.75 -2.41 -8.60
C TRP A 88 30.44 -2.96 -9.18
N GLY A 89 29.80 -3.93 -8.52
CA GLY A 89 28.53 -4.55 -8.96
C GLY A 89 27.25 -3.94 -8.38
N LYS A 90 27.35 -2.85 -7.60
CA LYS A 90 26.22 -2.30 -6.82
C LYS A 90 24.99 -1.96 -7.66
N ARG A 91 25.18 -1.24 -8.77
CA ARG A 91 24.08 -0.81 -9.66
C ARG A 91 23.32 -1.97 -10.31
N PHE A 92 24.03 -3.06 -10.61
CA PHE A 92 23.39 -4.27 -11.15
C PHE A 92 22.51 -4.93 -10.09
N LEU A 93 23.00 -5.02 -8.85
CA LEU A 93 22.26 -5.61 -7.74
C LEU A 93 21.04 -4.77 -7.36
N GLU A 94 21.17 -3.44 -7.33
CA GLU A 94 20.04 -2.52 -7.16
C GLU A 94 18.97 -2.74 -8.24
N GLY A 95 19.39 -2.80 -9.51
CA GLY A 95 18.48 -3.09 -10.62
C GLY A 95 17.76 -4.43 -10.46
N LEU A 96 18.46 -5.50 -10.05
CA LEU A 96 17.86 -6.82 -9.85
C LEU A 96 16.79 -6.81 -8.74
N ILE A 97 17.01 -6.03 -7.68
CA ILE A 97 16.06 -5.88 -6.56
C ILE A 97 14.81 -5.08 -6.99
N ASP A 98 14.98 -4.11 -7.88
CA ASP A 98 13.87 -3.26 -8.35
C ASP A 98 13.02 -3.92 -9.46
N VAL A 99 13.57 -4.86 -10.23
CA VAL A 99 12.86 -5.61 -11.29
C VAL A 99 11.49 -6.17 -10.88
N PRO A 100 11.30 -6.84 -9.72
CA PRO A 100 9.98 -7.37 -9.34
C PRO A 100 8.95 -6.30 -8.95
N ILE A 101 9.36 -5.03 -8.77
CA ILE A 101 8.45 -3.93 -8.41
C ILE A 101 7.86 -3.25 -9.66
N VAL A 102 8.64 -3.20 -10.76
CA VAL A 102 8.25 -2.60 -12.05
C VAL A 102 7.45 -3.54 -12.93
#